data_AF-A0A455X1N6-F1
#
_entry.id   AF-A0A455X1N6-F1
#
_cell.length_a   1.000
_cell.length_b   1.000
_cell.length_c   1.000
_cell.angle_alpha   90.00
_cell.angle_beta   90.00
_cell.angle_gamma   90.00
#
_symmetry.space_group_name_H-M   'P 1'
#
loop_
_entity.id
_entity.type
_entity.pdbx_description
1 polymer ?
#
loop_
_entity_poly.entity_id
_entity_poly.type
_entity_poly.pdbx_seq_one_letter_code
_entity_poly.pdbx_strand_id
1 'polypeptide(L)'
;MRRPELKRITAALRQLTPDQRKRVAVELAALDAQPASTMLIEGRFACGATCPHCKSMHVIRNGHANGLQRYRCWECCKTFSALTGTPLNRLHKRGKWLDQAQALVARDRAGATMDCVLKAMDMATLSVALKPFLAKDVVLCTDGSKAFAGAARKLGIEHHAVNLSAGIRVDGAWHVQNVNAYHSRLKAWVQKFRGVATCYLANYPGWFRALDREKGNRPKPQQWLAMAIGETV
;
A
#
# COMPACT_ATOMS: atom_id res chain seq x y z
N MET A 1 -13.26 -1.88 -29.37
CA MET A 1 -13.56 -2.93 -30.37
C MET A 1 -14.82 -2.56 -31.12
N ARG A 2 -14.81 -2.65 -32.45
CA ARG A 2 -15.97 -2.28 -33.28
C ARG A 2 -17.00 -3.42 -33.26
N ARG A 3 -18.30 -3.10 -33.43
CA ARG A 3 -19.39 -4.11 -33.44
C ARG A 3 -19.14 -5.32 -34.38
N PRO A 4 -18.54 -5.17 -35.58
CA PRO A 4 -18.29 -6.31 -36.48
C PRO A 4 -17.22 -7.28 -35.98
N GLU A 5 -16.18 -6.76 -35.31
CA GLU A 5 -15.08 -7.58 -34.76
C GLU A 5 -15.60 -8.48 -33.63
N LEU A 6 -16.43 -7.91 -32.74
CA LEU A 6 -17.05 -8.68 -31.65
C LEU A 6 -17.92 -9.82 -32.20
N LYS A 7 -18.73 -9.57 -33.25
CA LYS A 7 -19.56 -10.60 -33.88
C LYS A 7 -18.73 -11.77 -34.42
N ARG A 8 -17.57 -11.50 -35.02
CA ARG A 8 -16.65 -12.54 -35.52
C ARG A 8 -16.10 -13.40 -34.40
N ILE A 9 -15.69 -12.79 -33.28
CA ILE A 9 -15.21 -13.51 -32.09
C ILE A 9 -16.33 -14.39 -31.54
N THR A 10 -17.55 -13.85 -31.39
CA THR A 10 -18.69 -14.63 -30.90
C THR A 10 -19.02 -15.82 -31.79
N ALA A 11 -18.88 -15.68 -33.12
CA ALA A 11 -19.07 -16.79 -34.05
C ALA A 11 -17.98 -17.86 -33.91
N ALA A 12 -16.71 -17.47 -33.75
CA ALA A 12 -15.60 -18.39 -33.54
C ALA A 12 -15.75 -19.19 -32.23
N LEU A 13 -16.23 -18.57 -31.16
CA LEU A 13 -16.48 -19.25 -29.87
C LEU A 13 -17.51 -20.38 -29.98
N ARG A 14 -18.44 -20.32 -30.94
CA ARG A 14 -19.44 -21.39 -31.18
C ARG A 14 -18.85 -22.63 -31.85
N GLN A 15 -17.71 -22.50 -32.52
CA GLN A 15 -17.03 -23.60 -33.21
C GLN A 15 -16.06 -24.37 -32.30
N LEU A 16 -15.85 -23.90 -31.07
CA LEU A 16 -14.95 -24.52 -30.12
C LEU A 16 -15.62 -25.71 -29.40
N THR A 17 -14.82 -26.74 -29.11
CA THR A 17 -15.26 -27.88 -28.29
C THR A 17 -15.58 -27.44 -26.86
N PRO A 18 -16.32 -28.23 -26.07
CA PRO A 18 -16.60 -27.91 -24.66
C PRO A 18 -15.34 -27.63 -23.83
N ASP A 19 -14.27 -28.41 -24.01
CA ASP A 19 -13.01 -28.22 -23.28
C ASP A 19 -12.25 -26.97 -23.73
N GLN A 20 -12.25 -26.66 -25.03
CA GLN A 20 -11.68 -25.41 -25.53
C GLN A 20 -12.45 -24.19 -24.99
N ARG A 21 -13.78 -24.26 -24.92
CA ARG A 21 -14.61 -23.22 -24.31
C ARG A 21 -14.32 -23.05 -22.83
N LYS A 22 -14.11 -24.15 -22.07
CA LYS A 22 -13.68 -24.07 -20.67
C LYS A 22 -12.34 -23.36 -20.52
N ARG A 23 -11.35 -23.66 -21.37
CA ARG A 23 -10.04 -22.98 -21.34
C ARG A 23 -10.18 -21.48 -21.63
N VAL A 24 -10.95 -21.10 -22.64
CA VAL A 24 -11.23 -19.69 -22.94
C VAL A 24 -11.97 -19.01 -21.78
N ALA A 25 -12.90 -19.69 -21.13
CA ALA A 25 -13.60 -19.16 -19.96
C ALA A 25 -12.65 -18.91 -18.78
N VAL A 26 -11.67 -19.81 -18.54
CA VAL A 26 -10.63 -19.61 -17.53
C VAL A 26 -9.76 -18.39 -17.85
N GLU A 27 -9.32 -18.24 -19.10
CA GLU A 27 -8.54 -17.07 -19.54
C GLU A 27 -9.34 -15.76 -19.43
N LEU A 28 -10.61 -15.77 -19.84
CA LEU A 28 -11.51 -14.62 -19.68
C LEU A 28 -11.71 -14.27 -18.21
N ALA A 29 -11.92 -15.27 -17.34
CA ALA A 29 -12.03 -15.05 -15.91
C ALA A 29 -10.74 -14.49 -15.29
N ALA A 30 -9.57 -14.91 -15.77
CA ALA A 30 -8.29 -14.36 -15.36
C ALA A 30 -8.08 -12.91 -15.82
N LEU A 31 -8.57 -12.55 -17.02
CA LEU A 31 -8.56 -11.18 -17.55
C LEU A 31 -9.58 -10.27 -16.85
N ASP A 32 -10.74 -10.81 -16.48
CA ASP A 32 -11.82 -10.11 -15.78
C ASP A 32 -11.59 -10.01 -14.27
N ALA A 33 -10.63 -10.79 -13.73
CA ALA A 33 -10.23 -10.75 -12.34
C ALA A 33 -9.81 -9.32 -11.98
N GLN A 34 -10.72 -8.60 -11.34
CA GLN A 34 -10.43 -7.26 -10.84
C GLN A 34 -9.39 -7.42 -9.72
N PRO A 35 -8.25 -6.73 -9.81
CA PRO A 35 -7.32 -6.70 -8.70
C PRO A 35 -8.05 -6.25 -7.44
N ALA A 36 -7.71 -6.84 -6.29
CA ALA A 36 -8.36 -6.51 -5.01
C ALA A 36 -8.30 -5.00 -4.69
N SER A 37 -7.28 -4.30 -5.19
CA SER A 37 -7.16 -2.84 -5.11
C SER A 37 -8.30 -2.12 -5.83
N THR A 38 -8.70 -2.59 -7.02
CA THR A 38 -9.80 -2.00 -7.79
C THR A 38 -11.13 -2.18 -7.08
N MET A 39 -11.38 -3.37 -6.51
CA MET A 39 -12.59 -3.62 -5.72
C MET A 39 -12.68 -2.69 -4.51
N LEU A 40 -11.57 -2.52 -3.79
CA LEU A 40 -11.49 -1.64 -2.62
C LEU A 40 -11.72 -0.17 -3.01
N ILE A 41 -11.20 0.26 -4.16
CA ILE A 41 -11.42 1.61 -4.69
C ILE A 41 -12.91 1.82 -5.01
N GLU A 42 -13.51 0.94 -5.80
CA GLU A 42 -14.94 1.05 -6.18
C GLU A 42 -15.88 0.92 -4.98
N GLY A 43 -15.46 0.19 -3.94
CA GLY A 43 -16.14 0.10 -2.64
C GLY A 43 -16.41 1.45 -1.98
N ARG A 44 -15.63 2.50 -2.30
CA ARG A 44 -15.86 3.88 -1.82
C ARG A 44 -17.28 4.37 -2.10
N PHE A 45 -17.91 3.90 -3.18
CA PHE A 45 -19.26 4.28 -3.58
C PHE A 45 -20.27 3.11 -3.51
N ALA A 46 -19.96 2.06 -2.75
CA ALA A 46 -20.87 0.91 -2.60
C ALA A 46 -22.24 1.30 -2.03
N CYS A 47 -22.30 2.30 -1.15
CA CYS A 47 -23.53 2.82 -0.54
C CYS A 47 -24.16 4.01 -1.31
N GLY A 48 -23.74 4.24 -2.56
CA GLY A 48 -24.14 5.39 -3.36
C GLY A 48 -23.00 6.39 -3.59
N ALA A 49 -23.03 7.06 -4.74
CA ALA A 49 -22.00 8.01 -5.15
C ALA A 49 -22.48 9.46 -4.94
N THR A 50 -21.72 10.23 -4.17
CA THR A 50 -21.93 11.68 -4.02
C THR A 50 -20.90 12.42 -4.86
N CYS A 51 -21.32 13.44 -5.61
CA CYS A 51 -20.42 14.21 -6.46
C CYS A 51 -19.31 14.87 -5.62
N PRO A 52 -18.02 14.59 -5.89
CA PRO A 52 -16.91 15.18 -5.13
C PRO A 52 -16.75 16.69 -5.37
N HIS A 53 -17.35 17.22 -6.44
CA HIS A 53 -17.25 18.63 -6.83
C HIS A 53 -18.34 19.52 -6.23
N CYS A 54 -19.59 19.05 -6.18
CA CYS A 54 -20.75 19.86 -5.76
C CYS A 54 -21.60 19.21 -4.67
N LYS A 55 -21.22 18.01 -4.20
CA LYS A 55 -21.91 17.24 -3.14
C LYS A 55 -23.33 16.76 -3.47
N SER A 56 -23.83 16.97 -4.69
CA SER A 56 -25.10 16.38 -5.12
C SER A 56 -25.05 14.85 -5.16
N MET A 57 -26.17 14.22 -4.79
CA MET A 57 -26.42 12.78 -4.93
C MET A 57 -26.98 12.40 -6.30
N HIS A 58 -27.33 13.39 -7.14
CA HIS A 58 -27.88 13.16 -8.46
C HIS A 58 -26.75 12.79 -9.44
N VAL A 59 -26.38 11.51 -9.42
CA VAL A 59 -25.22 10.96 -10.10
C VAL A 59 -25.64 9.72 -10.89
N ILE A 60 -25.21 9.66 -12.16
CA ILE A 60 -25.42 8.49 -13.04
C ILE A 60 -24.10 7.81 -13.38
N ARG A 61 -24.18 6.50 -13.66
CA ARG A 61 -23.06 5.73 -14.23
C ARG A 61 -22.87 6.11 -15.69
N ASN A 62 -21.64 6.43 -16.09
CA ASN A 62 -21.28 6.94 -17.41
C ASN A 62 -20.14 6.10 -18.03
N GLY A 63 -20.34 4.79 -18.09
CA GLY A 63 -19.38 3.82 -18.63
C GLY A 63 -18.15 3.61 -17.73
N HIS A 64 -17.10 3.03 -18.30
CA HIS A 64 -15.86 2.72 -17.57
C HIS A 64 -14.65 3.35 -18.27
N ALA A 65 -13.62 3.69 -17.52
CA ALA A 65 -12.32 4.08 -18.07
C ALA A 65 -11.19 3.61 -17.17
N ASN A 66 -10.12 3.13 -17.80
CA ASN A 66 -8.94 2.60 -17.11
C ASN A 66 -9.30 1.55 -16.03
N GLY A 67 -10.33 0.74 -16.26
CA GLY A 67 -10.78 -0.29 -15.30
C GLY A 67 -11.56 0.22 -14.08
N LEU A 68 -12.03 1.47 -14.09
CA LEU A 68 -12.89 2.03 -13.03
C LEU A 68 -14.22 2.52 -13.60
N GLN A 69 -15.27 2.50 -12.76
CA GLN A 69 -16.57 3.07 -13.09
C GLN A 69 -16.45 4.60 -13.17
N ARG A 70 -16.93 5.16 -14.27
CA ARG A 70 -17.11 6.60 -14.42
C ARG A 70 -18.51 6.98 -14.01
N TYR A 71 -18.61 8.13 -13.37
CA TYR A 71 -19.84 8.75 -12.92
C TYR A 71 -19.96 10.13 -13.57
N ARG A 72 -21.18 10.60 -13.81
CA ARG A 72 -21.50 11.97 -14.21
C ARG A 72 -22.52 12.54 -13.24
N CYS A 73 -22.24 13.73 -12.72
CA CYS A 73 -23.21 14.48 -11.92
C CYS A 73 -24.15 15.26 -12.83
N TRP A 74 -25.44 15.28 -12.52
CA TRP A 74 -26.43 16.08 -13.24
C TRP A 74 -26.35 17.57 -12.90
N GLU A 75 -26.16 17.91 -11.62
CA GLU A 75 -26.13 19.31 -11.17
C GLU A 75 -24.95 20.10 -11.75
N CYS A 76 -23.71 19.60 -11.56
CA CYS A 76 -22.52 20.32 -12.03
C CYS A 76 -21.96 19.82 -13.36
N CYS A 77 -22.61 18.84 -13.99
CA CYS A 77 -22.20 18.22 -15.26
C CYS A 77 -20.79 17.59 -15.31
N LYS A 78 -20.02 17.58 -14.22
CA LYS A 78 -18.65 17.03 -14.17
C LYS A 78 -18.66 15.50 -14.10
N THR A 79 -17.69 14.87 -14.77
CA THR A 79 -17.43 13.43 -14.64
C THR A 79 -16.38 13.13 -13.59
N PHE A 80 -16.55 12.05 -12.86
CA PHE A 80 -15.63 11.61 -11.82
C PHE A 80 -15.57 10.08 -11.72
N SER A 81 -14.66 9.57 -10.90
CA SER A 81 -14.53 8.16 -10.52
C SER A 81 -14.35 8.04 -9.01
N ALA A 82 -14.30 6.83 -8.49
CA ALA A 82 -14.00 6.57 -7.08
C ALA A 82 -12.63 7.14 -6.62
N LEU A 83 -11.71 7.43 -7.54
CA LEU A 83 -10.43 8.09 -7.24
C LEU A 83 -10.47 9.61 -7.30
N THR A 84 -11.55 10.22 -7.80
CA THR A 84 -11.58 11.68 -7.94
C THR A 84 -11.51 12.35 -6.56
N GLY A 85 -10.64 13.35 -6.46
CA GLY A 85 -10.36 14.08 -5.22
C GLY A 85 -9.52 13.31 -4.19
N THR A 86 -8.94 12.16 -4.54
CA THR A 86 -8.01 11.42 -3.66
C THR A 86 -6.55 11.65 -4.09
N PRO A 87 -5.58 11.49 -3.19
CA PRO A 87 -4.14 11.47 -3.53
C PRO A 87 -3.76 10.35 -4.51
N LEU A 88 -4.60 9.33 -4.64
CA LEU A 88 -4.40 8.19 -5.55
C LEU A 88 -4.88 8.49 -6.97
N ASN A 89 -5.56 9.62 -7.20
CA ASN A 89 -6.00 10.00 -8.53
C ASN A 89 -4.80 10.17 -9.46
N ARG A 90 -4.92 9.67 -10.69
CA ARG A 90 -3.86 9.64 -11.71
C ARG A 90 -2.65 8.76 -11.40
N LEU A 91 -2.64 8.02 -10.28
CA LEU A 91 -1.59 7.03 -10.05
C LEU A 91 -1.81 5.81 -10.98
N HIS A 92 -0.71 5.29 -11.53
CA HIS A 92 -0.72 4.20 -12.52
C HIS A 92 -0.61 2.83 -11.82
N LYS A 93 -0.84 1.73 -12.56
CA LYS A 93 -0.66 0.34 -12.10
C LYS A 93 -1.47 -0.02 -10.84
N ARG A 94 -2.74 0.42 -10.78
CA ARG A 94 -3.70 0.13 -9.70
C ARG A 94 -3.69 -1.31 -9.22
N GLY A 95 -3.66 -2.25 -10.17
CA GLY A 95 -3.68 -3.67 -9.84
C GLY A 95 -2.52 -4.15 -8.99
N LYS A 96 -1.43 -3.39 -8.92
CA LYS A 96 -0.25 -3.68 -8.10
C LYS A 96 -0.20 -2.89 -6.80
N TRP A 97 -1.17 -2.02 -6.51
CA TRP A 97 -1.09 -1.12 -5.35
C TRP A 97 -1.07 -1.85 -4.01
N LEU A 98 -1.87 -2.91 -3.87
CA LEU A 98 -1.85 -3.72 -2.65
C LEU A 98 -0.55 -4.52 -2.49
N ASP A 99 0.13 -4.78 -3.61
CA ASP A 99 1.40 -5.50 -3.65
C ASP A 99 2.61 -4.54 -3.62
N GLN A 100 2.38 -3.23 -3.82
CA GLN A 100 3.42 -2.21 -3.95
C GLN A 100 3.89 -1.78 -2.55
N ALA A 101 4.74 -2.65 -2.01
CA ALA A 101 5.58 -2.51 -0.83
C ALA A 101 4.87 -2.52 0.52
N GLN A 102 5.36 -3.44 1.33
CA GLN A 102 5.16 -3.45 2.77
C GLN A 102 6.45 -2.89 3.38
N ALA A 103 6.39 -1.67 3.91
CA ALA A 103 7.52 -1.12 4.63
C ALA A 103 7.51 -1.71 6.05
N LEU A 104 8.57 -2.44 6.40
CA LEU A 104 8.87 -2.77 7.78
C LEU A 104 9.59 -1.59 8.40
N VAL A 105 9.20 -1.22 9.61
CA VAL A 105 9.94 -0.29 10.45
C VAL A 105 10.07 -0.90 11.83
N ALA A 106 11.28 -0.90 12.38
CA ALA A 106 11.51 -1.12 13.80
C ALA A 106 12.18 0.12 14.39
N ARG A 107 11.76 0.48 15.61
CA ARG A 107 12.25 1.67 16.30
C ARG A 107 12.38 1.40 17.79
N ASP A 108 13.53 1.73 18.36
CA ASP A 108 13.78 1.61 19.79
C ASP A 108 13.30 2.84 20.58
N ARG A 109 13.54 2.86 21.89
CA ARG A 109 13.16 4.00 22.76
C ARG A 109 14.06 5.23 22.58
N ALA A 110 15.32 5.04 22.21
CA ALA A 110 16.26 6.13 21.91
C ALA A 110 15.96 6.82 20.57
N GLY A 111 15.13 6.20 19.73
CA GLY A 111 14.76 6.68 18.41
C GLY A 111 15.61 6.13 17.28
N ALA A 112 16.53 5.19 17.55
CA ALA A 112 17.21 4.44 16.49
C ALA A 112 16.14 3.70 15.68
N THR A 113 16.17 3.92 14.37
CA THR A 113 15.14 3.45 13.46
C THR A 113 15.80 2.65 12.35
N MET A 114 15.22 1.51 12.04
CA MET A 114 15.54 0.74 10.83
C MET A 114 14.27 0.60 10.01
N ASP A 115 14.44 0.58 8.70
CA ASP A 115 13.34 0.36 7.77
C ASP A 115 13.82 -0.40 6.55
N CYS A 116 12.91 -1.18 5.97
CA CYS A 116 13.14 -1.87 4.73
C CYS A 116 11.82 -2.16 4.01
N VAL A 117 11.91 -2.36 2.69
CA VAL A 117 10.78 -2.78 1.88
C VAL A 117 10.76 -4.30 1.84
N LEU A 118 9.71 -4.90 2.40
CA LEU A 118 9.48 -6.34 2.36
C LEU A 118 8.83 -6.75 1.05
N LYS A 119 9.18 -7.96 0.60
CA LYS A 119 8.51 -8.65 -0.52
C LYS A 119 7.19 -9.30 -0.09
N ALA A 120 7.07 -9.68 1.17
CA ALA A 120 5.88 -10.33 1.74
C ALA A 120 5.83 -10.17 3.27
N MET A 121 4.61 -10.26 3.83
CA MET A 121 4.35 -10.13 5.27
C MET A 121 4.19 -11.51 5.88
N ASP A 122 5.30 -12.26 5.89
CA ASP A 122 5.34 -13.62 6.43
C ASP A 122 6.49 -13.79 7.43
N MET A 123 6.42 -14.86 8.21
CA MET A 123 7.40 -15.16 9.26
C MET A 123 8.83 -15.32 8.71
N ALA A 124 9.01 -15.92 7.53
CA ALA A 124 10.34 -16.17 6.98
C ALA A 124 11.01 -14.85 6.55
N THR A 125 10.28 -14.02 5.82
CA THR A 125 10.70 -12.71 5.35
C THR A 125 10.99 -11.78 6.53
N LEU A 126 10.11 -11.74 7.54
CA LEU A 126 10.31 -10.93 8.75
C LEU A 126 11.51 -11.37 9.57
N SER A 127 11.72 -12.67 9.74
CA SER A 127 12.86 -13.18 10.52
C SER A 127 14.18 -12.78 9.89
N VAL A 128 14.29 -12.87 8.56
CA VAL A 128 15.50 -12.45 7.83
C VAL A 128 15.72 -10.94 7.93
N ALA A 129 14.65 -10.15 7.80
CA ALA A 129 14.75 -8.69 7.83
C ALA A 129 15.11 -8.14 9.22
N LEU A 130 14.58 -8.75 10.29
CA LEU A 130 14.81 -8.29 11.67
C LEU A 130 16.13 -8.78 12.26
N LYS A 131 16.60 -9.98 11.87
CA LYS A 131 17.79 -10.62 12.46
C LYS A 131 19.04 -9.73 12.57
N PRO A 132 19.42 -8.89 11.59
CA PRO A 132 20.64 -8.11 11.68
C PRO A 132 20.60 -6.99 12.72
N PHE A 133 19.42 -6.66 13.26
CA PHE A 133 19.20 -5.46 14.07
C PHE A 133 18.67 -5.76 15.48
N LEU A 134 18.19 -6.99 15.72
CA LEU A 134 17.70 -7.40 17.02
C LEU A 134 18.77 -8.22 17.75
N ALA A 135 19.28 -7.68 18.86
CA ALA A 135 20.07 -8.47 19.80
C ALA A 135 19.17 -9.45 20.57
N LYS A 136 19.75 -10.49 21.18
CA LYS A 136 18.96 -11.55 21.85
C LYS A 136 18.22 -11.09 23.10
N ASP A 137 18.71 -10.02 23.71
CA ASP A 137 18.22 -9.42 24.96
C ASP A 137 17.18 -8.33 24.74
N VAL A 138 16.82 -8.02 23.49
CA VAL A 138 15.79 -7.03 23.20
C VAL A 138 14.40 -7.61 23.39
N VAL A 139 13.44 -6.74 23.73
CA VAL A 139 12.03 -7.11 23.76
C VAL A 139 11.33 -6.52 22.54
N LEU A 140 10.79 -7.38 21.68
CA LEU A 140 10.05 -6.96 20.50
C LEU A 140 8.60 -6.63 20.87
N CYS A 141 8.16 -5.41 20.60
CA CYS A 141 6.76 -5.00 20.77
C CYS A 141 6.08 -4.84 19.40
N THR A 142 4.93 -5.49 19.19
CA THR A 142 4.17 -5.36 17.92
C THR A 142 2.66 -5.18 18.13
N ASP A 143 1.93 -4.90 17.05
CA ASP A 143 0.47 -4.69 17.03
C ASP A 143 -0.35 -5.99 17.08
N GLY A 144 0.27 -7.12 17.44
CA GLY A 144 -0.38 -8.43 17.57
C GLY A 144 -0.46 -9.26 16.29
N SER A 145 0.23 -8.87 15.21
CA SER A 145 0.29 -9.71 14.00
C SER A 145 0.98 -11.07 14.24
N LYS A 146 0.33 -12.14 13.78
CA LYS A 146 0.82 -13.53 13.88
C LYS A 146 2.17 -13.74 13.19
N ALA A 147 2.44 -12.99 12.11
CA ALA A 147 3.70 -13.08 11.39
C ALA A 147 4.87 -12.61 12.25
N PHE A 148 4.69 -11.52 13.01
CA PHE A 148 5.69 -11.05 13.97
C PHE A 148 5.88 -12.01 15.14
N ALA A 149 4.79 -12.56 15.70
CA ALA A 149 4.88 -13.55 16.77
C ALA A 149 5.68 -14.80 16.33
N GLY A 150 5.44 -15.27 15.10
CA GLY A 150 6.21 -16.35 14.50
C GLY A 150 7.68 -15.99 14.28
N ALA A 151 7.97 -14.78 13.80
CA ALA A 151 9.33 -14.32 13.59
C ALA A 151 10.11 -14.19 14.90
N ALA A 152 9.50 -13.63 15.94
CA ALA A 152 10.12 -13.52 17.26
C ALA A 152 10.47 -14.88 17.86
N ARG A 153 9.54 -15.85 17.77
CA ARG A 153 9.78 -17.23 18.20
C ARG A 153 10.93 -17.88 17.45
N LYS A 154 11.01 -17.67 16.13
CA LYS A 154 12.10 -18.19 15.30
C LYS A 154 13.45 -17.54 15.62
N LEU A 155 13.45 -16.27 16.01
CA LEU A 155 14.66 -15.54 16.42
C LEU A 155 15.04 -15.81 17.89
N GLY A 156 14.15 -16.39 18.69
CA GLY A 156 14.37 -16.65 20.12
C GLY A 156 14.36 -15.37 20.96
N ILE A 157 13.53 -14.40 20.59
CA ILE A 157 13.46 -13.08 21.21
C ILE A 157 12.13 -12.93 21.96
N GLU A 158 12.17 -12.28 23.11
CA GLU A 158 10.96 -11.95 23.87
C GLU A 158 10.01 -11.08 23.04
N HIS A 159 8.72 -11.40 23.06
CA HIS A 159 7.71 -10.72 22.24
C HIS A 159 6.49 -10.34 23.08
N HIS A 160 6.13 -9.06 23.02
CA HIS A 160 4.90 -8.53 23.59
C HIS A 160 4.00 -8.00 22.49
N ALA A 161 2.79 -8.55 22.40
CA ALA A 161 1.77 -8.12 21.46
C ALA A 161 0.84 -7.12 22.13
N VAL A 162 0.81 -5.89 21.61
CA VAL A 162 -0.11 -4.84 22.06
C VAL A 162 -1.33 -4.86 21.15
N ASN A 163 -2.47 -5.32 21.68
CA ASN A 163 -3.70 -5.46 20.92
C ASN A 163 -4.40 -4.10 20.74
N LEU A 164 -3.99 -3.35 19.72
CA LEU A 164 -4.57 -2.06 19.39
C LEU A 164 -6.06 -2.14 19.02
N SER A 165 -6.52 -3.24 18.41
CA SER A 165 -7.92 -3.39 18.00
C SER A 165 -8.86 -3.65 19.18
N ALA A 166 -8.34 -4.21 20.27
CA ALA A 166 -9.03 -4.29 21.56
C ALA A 166 -8.95 -2.98 22.38
N GLY A 167 -8.38 -1.90 21.82
CA GLY A 167 -8.24 -0.62 22.50
C GLY A 167 -7.06 -0.53 23.48
N ILE A 168 -6.26 -1.59 23.61
CA ILE A 168 -5.06 -1.60 24.46
C ILE A 168 -3.96 -0.83 23.74
N ARG A 169 -3.58 0.33 24.27
CA ARG A 169 -2.55 1.21 23.67
C ARG A 169 -1.20 1.15 24.38
N VAL A 170 -1.21 0.74 25.64
CA VAL A 170 -0.06 0.63 26.52
C VAL A 170 -0.34 -0.55 27.44
N ASP A 171 0.64 -1.44 27.60
CA ASP A 171 0.65 -2.50 28.60
C ASP A 171 1.94 -2.38 29.41
N GLY A 172 1.87 -1.69 30.56
CA GLY A 172 3.04 -1.33 31.35
C GLY A 172 4.08 -0.56 30.52
N ALA A 173 5.27 -1.16 30.35
CA ALA A 173 6.37 -0.59 29.58
C ALA A 173 6.28 -0.88 28.06
N TRP A 174 5.29 -1.68 27.64
CA TRP A 174 5.15 -2.20 26.28
C TRP A 174 4.15 -1.37 25.48
N HIS A 175 4.62 -0.75 24.41
CA HIS A 175 3.78 0.03 23.50
C HIS A 175 4.41 0.15 22.11
N VAL A 176 3.57 0.32 21.10
CA VAL A 176 3.99 0.55 19.70
C VAL A 176 3.85 2.02 19.27
N GLN A 177 3.65 2.93 20.22
CA GLN A 177 3.36 4.34 19.92
C GLN A 177 4.51 5.06 19.20
N ASN A 178 5.78 4.73 19.53
CA ASN A 178 6.94 5.37 18.90
C ASN A 178 7.02 5.06 17.39
N VAL A 179 6.86 3.78 17.02
CA VAL A 179 6.83 3.36 15.61
C VAL A 179 5.57 3.88 14.90
N ASN A 180 4.42 3.93 15.58
CA ASN A 180 3.20 4.51 15.00
C ASN A 180 3.34 6.00 14.71
N ALA A 181 3.97 6.76 15.61
CA ALA A 181 4.26 8.17 15.40
C ALA A 181 5.21 8.36 14.20
N TYR A 182 6.25 7.54 14.07
CA TYR A 182 7.13 7.55 12.90
C TYR A 182 6.39 7.23 11.59
N HIS A 183 5.58 6.17 11.58
CA HIS A 183 4.75 5.82 10.42
C HIS A 183 3.82 6.97 10.01
N SER A 184 3.22 7.67 10.96
CA SER A 184 2.38 8.83 10.67
C SER A 184 3.16 9.93 9.95
N ARG A 185 4.36 10.27 10.44
CA ARG A 185 5.23 11.26 9.79
C ARG A 185 5.74 10.81 8.42
N LEU A 186 6.11 9.53 8.27
CA LEU A 186 6.51 8.95 6.99
C LEU A 186 5.37 9.07 5.97
N LYS A 187 4.14 8.70 6.34
CA LYS A 187 2.95 8.84 5.48
C LYS A 187 2.73 10.29 5.07
N ALA A 188 2.80 11.23 6.02
CA ALA A 188 2.64 12.65 5.73
C ALA A 188 3.75 13.19 4.80
N TRP A 189 4.98 12.69 4.92
CA TRP A 189 6.08 13.05 4.02
C TRP A 189 5.87 12.45 2.62
N VAL A 190 5.50 11.17 2.52
CA VAL A 190 5.25 10.50 1.24
C VAL A 190 4.08 11.15 0.48
N GLN A 191 3.06 11.63 1.19
CA GLN A 191 1.91 12.31 0.59
C GLN A 191 2.28 13.58 -0.22
N LYS A 192 3.45 14.16 0.02
CA LYS A 192 3.94 15.32 -0.74
C LYS A 192 4.32 14.95 -2.18
N PHE A 193 4.66 13.69 -2.43
CA PHE A 193 4.98 13.20 -3.76
C PHE A 193 3.69 12.88 -4.53
N ARG A 194 3.62 13.29 -5.80
CA ARG A 194 2.50 12.96 -6.71
C ARG A 194 2.66 11.54 -7.29
N GLY A 195 2.98 10.58 -6.42
CA GLY A 195 3.38 9.22 -6.75
C GLY A 195 4.83 8.92 -6.35
N VAL A 196 5.08 7.67 -5.98
CA VAL A 196 6.40 7.16 -5.58
C VAL A 196 6.98 6.33 -6.72
N ALA A 197 8.21 6.63 -7.11
CA ALA A 197 8.91 5.85 -8.13
C ALA A 197 9.29 4.48 -7.56
N THR A 198 8.60 3.42 -7.99
CA THR A 198 8.76 2.08 -7.42
C THR A 198 10.14 1.46 -7.65
N CYS A 199 10.88 1.91 -8.68
CA CYS A 199 12.28 1.53 -8.90
C CYS A 199 13.21 2.04 -7.79
N TYR A 200 12.80 3.06 -7.03
CA TYR A 200 13.56 3.65 -5.94
C TYR A 200 12.88 3.47 -4.59
N LEU A 201 11.92 2.54 -4.48
CA LEU A 201 11.05 2.43 -3.31
C LEU A 201 11.81 2.22 -2.00
N ALA A 202 12.92 1.48 -2.05
CA ALA A 202 13.80 1.27 -0.89
C ALA A 202 14.51 2.57 -0.44
N ASN A 203 14.68 3.55 -1.33
CA ASN A 203 15.38 4.80 -1.03
C ASN A 203 14.50 5.76 -0.21
N TYR A 204 13.17 5.73 -0.41
CA TYR A 204 12.24 6.66 0.25
C TYR A 204 12.26 6.51 1.78
N PRO A 205 12.13 5.30 2.36
CA PRO A 205 12.29 5.09 3.78
C PRO A 205 13.66 5.55 4.31
N GLY A 206 14.76 5.26 3.59
CA GLY A 206 16.10 5.71 3.95
C GLY A 206 16.27 7.23 3.97
N TRP A 207 15.75 7.94 2.96
CA TRP A 207 15.73 9.41 2.92
C TRP A 207 14.91 10.00 4.06
N PHE A 208 13.73 9.42 4.33
CA PHE A 208 12.89 9.87 5.42
C PHE A 208 13.56 9.65 6.78
N ARG A 209 14.23 8.51 6.99
CA ARG A 209 14.96 8.21 8.23
C ARG A 209 16.04 9.26 8.50
N ALA A 210 16.81 9.64 7.48
CA ALA A 210 17.80 10.71 7.61
C ALA A 210 17.14 12.06 7.92
N LEU A 211 15.99 12.39 7.32
CA LEU A 211 15.24 13.63 7.63
C LEU A 211 14.65 13.63 9.06
N ASP A 212 14.11 12.50 9.52
CA ASP A 212 13.46 12.35 10.83
C ASP A 212 14.47 12.44 11.98
N ARG A 213 15.71 11.96 11.76
CA ARG A 213 16.80 12.03 12.74
C ARG A 213 17.20 13.47 13.06
N GLU A 214 17.20 14.33 12.06
CA GLU A 214 17.80 15.66 12.14
C GLU A 214 16.89 16.74 12.78
N LYS A 215 15.67 16.39 13.23
CA LYS A 215 14.74 17.20 14.07
C LYS A 215 14.79 18.74 13.91
N GLY A 216 14.92 19.24 12.69
CA GLY A 216 14.93 20.68 12.38
C GLY A 216 16.24 21.25 11.86
N ASN A 217 17.38 20.57 12.05
CA ASN A 217 18.65 20.94 11.46
C ASN A 217 18.85 20.23 10.11
N ARG A 218 18.15 20.69 9.07
CA ARG A 218 18.23 20.03 7.75
C ARG A 218 19.68 20.00 7.27
N PRO A 219 20.25 18.82 6.96
CA PRO A 219 21.59 18.74 6.43
C PRO A 219 21.70 19.59 5.17
N LYS A 220 22.84 20.27 5.00
CA LYS A 220 23.17 20.94 3.74
C LYS A 220 23.23 19.91 2.61
N PRO A 221 23.02 20.30 1.33
CA PRO A 221 23.08 19.37 0.20
C PRO A 221 24.32 18.48 0.15
N GLN A 222 25.48 19.00 0.57
CA GLN A 222 26.74 18.25 0.65
C GLN A 222 26.71 17.17 1.74
N GLN A 223 26.14 17.48 2.90
CA GLN A 223 25.98 16.51 4.00
C GLN A 223 24.99 15.42 3.61
N TRP A 224 23.94 15.76 2.87
CA TRP A 224 23.04 14.79 2.26
C TRP A 224 23.76 13.83 1.32
N LEU A 225 24.61 14.37 0.44
CA LEU A 225 25.37 13.55 -0.49
C LEU A 225 26.33 12.62 0.25
N ALA A 226 27.08 13.15 1.24
CA ALA A 226 27.98 12.38 2.09
C ALA A 226 27.24 11.23 2.80
N MET A 227 26.12 11.51 3.47
CA MET A 227 25.29 10.49 4.11
C MET A 227 24.74 9.45 3.11
N ALA A 228 24.39 9.87 1.88
CA ALA A 228 23.86 8.98 0.85
C ALA A 228 24.92 8.05 0.24
N ILE A 229 26.18 8.48 0.18
CA ILE A 229 27.31 7.66 -0.29
C ILE A 229 27.99 6.87 0.83
N GLY A 230 27.50 6.99 2.07
CA GLY A 230 28.00 6.23 3.23
C GLY A 230 29.15 6.90 3.98
N GLU A 231 29.43 8.17 3.70
CA GLU A 231 30.37 8.97 4.47
C GLU A 231 29.71 9.47 5.76
N THR A 232 30.32 9.19 6.90
CA THR A 232 29.93 9.77 8.18
C THR A 232 30.34 11.23 8.22
N VAL A 233 29.36 12.13 8.28
CA VAL A 233 29.54 13.57 8.53
C VAL A 233 29.88 13.81 10.00
#